data_AF-A0A6I1Z6R5-F1
#
_entry.id   AF-A0A6I1Z6R5-F1
#
_cell.length_a   1.000
_cell.length_b   1.000
_cell.length_c   1.000
_cell.angle_alpha   90.00
_cell.angle_beta   90.00
_cell.angle_gamma   90.00
#
_symmetry.space_group_name_H-M   'P 1'
#
loop_
_entity.id
_entity.type
_entity.pdbx_description
1 polymer ?
#
loop_
_entity_poly.entity_id
_entity_poly.type
_entity_poly.pdbx_seq_one_letter_code
_entity_poly.pdbx_strand_id
1 'polypeptide(L)' 'MELTQFQVDLVNVGDFQLATGRRLQPLGKFHHPVRDPRRYGIVTFDAQGRALSIEEKPQQPKSNYAVPGL' A
#
# COMPACT_ATOMS: atom_id res chain seq x y z
N MET A 1 18.73 13.64 21.23
CA MET A 1 17.47 14.13 20.65
C MET A 1 17.13 13.16 19.55
N GLU A 2 16.43 12.08 19.91
CA GLU A 2 16.11 11.01 18.95
C GLU A 2 15.09 11.54 17.94
N LEU A 3 15.42 11.40 16.66
CA LEU A 3 14.47 11.58 15.58
C LEU A 3 13.50 10.41 15.67
N THR A 4 12.33 10.64 16.28
CA THR A 4 11.24 9.67 16.29
C THR A 4 10.89 9.38 14.83
N GLN A 5 11.35 8.23 14.35
CA GLN A 5 11.04 7.72 13.04
C GLN A 5 9.52 7.52 13.02
N PHE A 6 8.81 8.38 12.29
CA PHE A 6 7.39 8.21 12.04
C PHE A 6 7.20 6.79 11.50
N GLN A 7 6.55 5.94 12.29
CA GLN A 7 6.20 4.58 11.91
C GLN A 7 5.31 4.72 10.66
N VAL A 8 5.83 4.33 9.50
CA VAL A 8 5.01 4.22 8.29
C VAL A 8 4.06 3.07 8.57
N ASP A 9 2.77 3.37 8.72
CA ASP A 9 1.75 2.36 8.97
C ASP A 9 1.66 1.43 7.75
N LEU A 10 2.39 0.32 7.83
CA LEU A 10 2.35 -0.74 6.84
C LEU A 10 1.12 -1.59 7.12
N VAL A 11 0.09 -1.43 6.29
CA VAL A 11 -1.09 -2.30 6.36
C VAL A 11 -0.85 -3.50 5.47
N ASN A 12 -0.82 -4.70 6.06
CA ASN A 12 -0.76 -5.95 5.30
C ASN A 12 -2.16 -6.29 4.79
N VAL A 13 -2.28 -6.42 3.47
CA VAL A 13 -3.54 -6.70 2.78
C VAL A 13 -4.05 -8.12 3.13
N GLY A 14 -3.14 -9.05 3.45
CA GLY A 14 -3.49 -10.38 3.94
C GLY A 14 -4.26 -10.34 5.26
N ASP A 15 -3.88 -9.45 6.18
CA ASP A 15 -4.54 -9.33 7.48
C ASP A 15 -5.98 -8.83 7.34
N PHE A 16 -6.25 -7.98 6.36
CA PHE A 16 -7.60 -7.53 6.05
C PHE A 16 -8.49 -8.66 5.49
N GLN A 17 -7.92 -9.61 4.71
CA GLN A 17 -8.66 -10.80 4.27
C GLN A 17 -9.07 -11.68 5.47
N LEU A 18 -8.15 -11.87 6.42
CA LEU A 18 -8.41 -12.66 7.62
C LEU A 18 -9.44 -11.98 8.53
N ALA A 19 -9.33 -10.66 8.73
CA ALA A 19 -10.22 -9.90 9.61
C ALA A 19 -11.66 -9.79 9.07
N THR A 20 -11.85 -9.74 7.75
CA THR A 20 -13.19 -9.52 7.16
C THR A 20 -13.89 -10.78 6.68
N GLY A 21 -13.18 -11.92 6.62
CA GLY A 21 -13.69 -13.16 6.02
C GLY A 21 -14.05 -13.03 4.53
N ARG A 22 -13.80 -11.86 3.93
CA ARG A 22 -13.97 -11.59 2.51
C ARG A 22 -12.59 -11.64 1.88
N ARG A 23 -12.44 -12.45 0.83
CA ARG A 23 -11.33 -12.25 -0.10
C ARG A 23 -11.42 -10.80 -0.55
N LEU A 24 -10.43 -10.01 -0.19
CA LEU A 24 -10.23 -8.71 -0.81
C LEU A 24 -10.24 -8.97 -2.30
N GLN A 25 -11.31 -8.51 -2.94
CA GLN A 25 -11.36 -8.53 -4.38
C GLN A 25 -10.07 -7.83 -4.83
N PRO A 26 -9.33 -8.38 -5.80
CA PRO A 26 -8.13 -7.72 -6.30
C PRO A 26 -8.48 -6.25 -6.49
N LEU A 27 -7.75 -5.32 -5.85
CA LEU A 27 -8.02 -3.88 -5.88
C LEU A 27 -8.26 -3.50 -7.35
N GLY A 28 -9.53 -3.47 -7.75
CA GLY A 28 -9.91 -3.66 -9.13
C GLY A 28 -9.53 -2.41 -9.89
N LYS A 29 -8.39 -2.40 -10.60
CA LYS A 29 -7.88 -1.23 -11.33
C LYS A 29 -7.90 0.11 -10.54
N PHE A 30 -7.95 0.09 -9.21
CA PHE A 30 -7.93 1.29 -8.37
C PHE A 30 -6.50 1.67 -8.01
N HIS A 31 -5.56 1.46 -8.93
CA HIS A 31 -4.18 1.89 -8.76
C HIS A 31 -3.66 2.46 -10.07
N HIS A 32 -2.86 3.52 -9.97
CA HIS A 32 -2.34 4.22 -11.14
C HIS A 32 -0.85 4.51 -10.93
N PRO A 33 -0.04 4.42 -12.00
CA PRO A 33 1.34 4.83 -11.92
C PRO A 33 1.42 6.34 -11.65
N VAL A 34 2.19 6.73 -10.64
CA VAL A 34 2.43 8.13 -10.28
C VAL A 34 3.91 8.44 -10.38
N ARG A 35 4.21 9.71 -10.67
CA ARG A 35 5.59 10.19 -10.80
C ARG A 35 6.27 10.43 -9.46
N ASP A 36 5.51 10.84 -8.44
CA ASP A 36 6.02 11.08 -7.08
C ASP A 36 5.24 10.26 -6.06
N PRO A 37 5.60 8.97 -5.89
CA PRO A 37 4.88 8.05 -5.02
C PRO A 37 4.84 8.44 -3.54
N ARG A 38 5.78 9.25 -3.07
CA ARG A 38 5.89 9.66 -1.66
C ARG A 38 4.72 10.53 -1.17
N ARG A 39 3.86 11.00 -2.08
CA ARG A 39 2.72 11.87 -1.77
C ARG A 39 1.39 11.13 -1.58
N TYR A 40 1.39 9.80 -1.78
CA TYR A 40 0.17 9.00 -1.88
C TYR A 40 0.26 7.72 -1.04
N GLY A 41 -0.87 7.01 -0.90
CA GLY A 41 -0.90 5.61 -0.47
C GLY A 41 -0.34 4.72 -1.57
N ILE A 42 0.77 4.03 -1.31
CA ILE A 42 1.48 3.19 -2.28
C ILE A 42 1.21 1.73 -2.01
N VAL A 43 0.71 1.04 -3.04
CA VAL A 43 0.46 -0.39 -3.01
C VAL A 43 1.63 -1.18 -3.59
N THR A 44 2.02 -2.24 -2.90
CA THR A 44 3.00 -3.23 -3.37
C THR A 44 2.28 -4.50 -3.79
N PHE A 45 2.75 -5.15 -4.85
CA PHE A 45 2.15 -6.38 -5.37
C PHE A 45 3.11 -7.57 -5.23
N ASP A 46 2.55 -8.78 -5.16
CA ASP A 46 3.29 -10.02 -5.33
C ASP A 46 3.59 -10.30 -6.81
N ALA A 47 4.34 -11.36 -7.08
CA ALA A 47 4.71 -11.78 -8.43
C ALA A 47 3.50 -12.20 -9.30
N GLN A 48 2.34 -12.45 -8.68
CA GLN A 48 1.10 -12.80 -9.35
C GLN A 48 0.16 -11.59 -9.52
N GLY A 49 0.63 -10.38 -9.19
CA GLY A 49 -0.12 -9.13 -9.33
C GLY A 49 -1.16 -8.90 -8.23
N ARG A 50 -1.07 -9.60 -7.09
CA ARG A 50 -1.96 -9.40 -5.93
C ARG A 50 -1.37 -8.37 -4.99
N ALA A 51 -2.19 -7.50 -4.43
CA ALA A 51 -1.74 -6.51 -3.46
C ALA A 51 -1.25 -7.20 -2.17
N LEU A 52 -0.02 -6.90 -1.75
CA LEU A 52 0.61 -7.39 -0.52
C LEU A 52 0.48 -6.39 0.62
N SER A 53 0.78 -5.12 0.34
CA SER A 53 0.78 -4.07 1.36
C SER A 53 0.39 -2.72 0.77
N ILE A 54 -0.12 -1.85 1.64
CA ILE A 54 -0.28 -0.43 1.33
C ILE A 54 0.45 0.39 2.40
N GLU A 55 1.17 1.41 1.96
CA GLU A 55 1.94 2.33 2.81
C GLU A 55 1.50 3.76 2.53
N GLU A 56 1.15 4.53 3.56
CA GLU A 56 0.79 5.95 3.37
C GLU A 56 2.04 6.83 3.33
N LYS A 57 2.21 7.58 2.23
CA LYS A 57 3.30 8.56 2.03
C LYS A 57 4.69 8.01 2.39
N PRO A 58 5.09 6.85 1.83
CA PRO A 58 6.34 6.21 2.21
C PRO A 58 7.53 7.08 1.83
N GLN A 59 8.53 7.17 2.71
CA GLN A 59 9.80 7.84 2.40
C GLN A 59 10.59 7.08 1.32
N GLN A 60 10.50 5.75 1.35
CA GLN A 60 11.14 4.83 0.40
C GLN A 60 10.07 3.92 -0.25
N PRO A 61 9.41 4.40 -1.30
CA PRO A 61 8.34 3.67 -1.95
C PRO A 61 8.87 2.40 -2.63
N LYS A 62 8.21 1.27 -2.36
CA LYS A 62 8.51 -0.04 -2.97
C LYS A 62 7.89 -0.22 -4.36
N SER A 63 7.08 0.74 -4.78
CA SER A 63 6.25 0.72 -5.99
C SER A 63 5.90 2.14 -6.41
N ASN A 64 5.61 2.33 -7.70
CA ASN A 64 5.12 3.61 -8.25
C ASN A 64 3.60 3.63 -8.43
N TYR A 65 2.88 2.65 -7.88
CA TYR A 65 1.44 2.54 -8.00
C TYR A 65 0.75 3.13 -6.77
N ALA A 66 0.02 4.22 -6.98
CA ALA A 66 -0.78 4.85 -5.95
C ALA A 66 -2.21 4.32 -5.94
N VAL A 67 -2.80 4.18 -4.75
CA VAL A 67 -4.23 3.91 -4.55
C VAL A 67 -4.92 5.26 -4.32
N PRO A 68 -5.80 5.71 -5.23
CA PRO A 68 -6.57 6.94 -5.03
C PRO A 68 -7.61 6.74 -3.94
N GLY A 69 -7.77 7.73 -3.06
CA GLY A 69 -8.83 7.73 -2.04
C GLY A 69 -8.56 6.83 -0.85
N LEU A 70 -7.32 6.34 -0.70
CA LEU A 70 -6.76 5.92 0.58
C LEU A 70 -6.02 7.10 1.22
#